data_AF-A0AAX0M5X2-F1
#
_entry.id   AF-A0AAX0M5X2-F1
#
_cell.length_a   1.000
_cell.length_b   1.000
_cell.length_c   1.000
_cell.angle_alpha   90.00
_cell.angle_beta   90.00
_cell.angle_gamma   90.00
#
_symmetry.space_group_name_H-M   'P 1'
#
loop_
_entity.id
_entity.type
_entity.pdbx_description
1 polymer ?
#
loop_
_entity_poly.entity_id
_entity_poly.type
_entity_poly.pdbx_seq_one_letter_code
_entity_poly.pdbx_strand_id
1 'polypeptide(L)'
;RPLEKQIWAGAVDTVGSKVLAKVLAQMDYNSAVAACGLAGGFDLPTTVMPFILRNVRLQGVDSVMCPTEKRIAAWEKLVELLPDSYFEQACTEVELAEAPKYAEDITNGQVTGRIVIKL
;
A
#
# COMPACT_ATOMS: atom_id res chain seq x y z
N ARG A 1 21.98 0.93 12.12
CA ARG A 1 22.92 0.91 10.97
C ARG A 1 22.12 1.32 9.74
N PRO A 2 22.66 2.13 8.81
CA PRO A 2 21.90 2.61 7.64
C PRO A 2 21.38 1.51 6.70
N LEU A 3 22.09 0.38 6.63
CA LEU A 3 21.61 -0.87 6.03
C LEU A 3 21.34 -1.89 7.13
N GLU A 4 20.23 -2.59 7.01
CA GLU A 4 19.82 -3.66 7.91
C GLU A 4 19.91 -5.02 7.22
N LYS A 5 19.53 -6.08 7.93
CA LYS A 5 19.46 -7.42 7.36
C LYS A 5 18.49 -7.44 6.18
N GLN A 6 18.90 -8.11 5.11
CA GLN A 6 18.08 -8.45 3.95
C GLN A 6 16.98 -9.45 4.35
N ILE A 7 15.71 -9.07 4.15
CA ILE A 7 14.52 -9.82 4.60
C ILE A 7 13.45 -9.87 3.50
N TRP A 8 13.30 -8.82 2.70
CA TRP A 8 12.14 -8.65 1.80
C TRP A 8 12.55 -8.67 0.33
N ALA A 9 11.93 -9.57 -0.44
CA ALA A 9 12.09 -9.61 -1.90
C ALA A 9 11.33 -8.48 -2.62
N GLY A 10 10.32 -7.90 -1.97
CA GLY A 10 9.49 -6.81 -2.46
C GLY A 10 8.55 -6.31 -1.34
N ALA A 11 7.99 -5.11 -1.49
CA ALA A 11 7.00 -4.59 -0.55
C ALA A 11 5.95 -3.71 -1.24
N VAL A 12 4.75 -3.68 -0.67
CA VAL A 12 3.70 -2.71 -0.98
C VAL A 12 3.48 -1.89 0.29
N ASP A 13 3.69 -0.59 0.23
CA ASP A 13 3.66 0.30 1.38
C ASP A 13 2.50 1.30 1.29
N THR A 14 1.61 1.23 2.28
CA THR A 14 0.50 2.16 2.49
C THR A 14 0.76 3.13 3.66
N VAL A 15 1.91 3.02 4.32
CA VAL A 15 2.17 3.68 5.61
C VAL A 15 3.11 4.87 5.47
N GLY A 16 4.22 4.77 4.75
CA GLY A 16 5.19 5.85 4.62
C GLY A 16 6.08 6.05 5.86
N SER A 17 6.74 7.23 5.93
CA SER A 17 7.60 7.66 7.05
C SER A 17 8.63 6.61 7.51
N LYS A 18 8.82 6.51 8.83
CA LYS A 18 9.79 5.62 9.48
C LYS A 18 9.58 4.15 9.11
N VAL A 19 8.34 3.73 8.84
CA VAL A 19 8.03 2.36 8.43
C VAL A 19 8.61 2.10 7.04
N LEU A 20 8.34 2.97 6.07
CA LEU A 20 8.92 2.87 4.73
C LEU A 20 10.45 2.93 4.77
N ALA A 21 11.03 3.84 5.56
CA ALA A 21 12.49 3.95 5.71
C ALA A 21 13.12 2.64 6.24
N LYS A 22 12.45 2.00 7.22
CA LYS A 22 12.86 0.70 7.77
C LYS A 22 12.78 -0.41 6.72
N VAL A 23 11.68 -0.48 5.98
CA VAL A 23 11.47 -1.47 4.90
C VAL A 23 12.56 -1.33 3.85
N LEU A 24 12.84 -0.11 3.37
CA LEU A 24 13.90 0.17 2.40
C LEU A 24 15.27 -0.35 2.86
N ALA A 25 15.63 -0.18 4.13
CA ALA A 25 16.91 -0.65 4.68
C ALA A 25 17.01 -2.19 4.78
N GLN A 26 15.88 -2.89 4.74
CA GLN A 26 15.76 -4.36 4.87
C GLN A 26 15.51 -5.08 3.54
N MET A 27 15.34 -4.33 2.45
CA MET A 27 15.10 -4.87 1.12
C MET A 27 16.27 -5.69 0.59
N ASP A 28 15.95 -6.75 -0.14
CA ASP A 28 16.90 -7.58 -0.87
C ASP A 28 17.53 -6.84 -2.06
N TYR A 29 18.68 -7.33 -2.51
CA TYR A 29 19.35 -6.81 -3.71
C TYR A 29 18.40 -6.89 -4.93
N ASN A 30 18.36 -5.83 -5.76
CA ASN A 30 17.52 -5.68 -6.96
C ASN A 30 15.99 -5.68 -6.73
N SER A 31 15.52 -5.53 -5.49
CA SER A 31 14.08 -5.54 -5.17
C SER A 31 13.40 -4.18 -5.40
N ALA A 32 12.07 -4.14 -5.22
CA ALA A 32 11.27 -2.93 -5.35
C ALA A 32 10.25 -2.79 -4.22
N VAL A 33 9.99 -1.54 -3.84
CA VAL A 33 8.91 -1.14 -2.94
C VAL A 33 7.92 -0.27 -3.72
N ALA A 34 6.66 -0.68 -3.78
CA ALA A 34 5.57 0.12 -4.34
C ALA A 34 4.94 0.97 -3.23
N ALA A 35 5.15 2.27 -3.25
CA ALA A 35 4.61 3.21 -2.25
C ALA A 35 3.33 3.87 -2.76
N CYS A 36 2.24 3.70 -2.01
CA CYS A 36 0.90 4.19 -2.37
C CYS A 36 0.14 4.88 -1.22
N GLY A 37 0.74 5.00 -0.03
CA GLY A 37 0.08 5.65 1.11
C GLY A 37 1.05 6.35 2.05
N LEU A 38 0.49 7.16 2.94
CA LEU A 38 1.20 8.00 3.91
C LEU A 38 0.53 8.01 5.29
N ALA A 39 -0.19 6.93 5.65
CA ALA A 39 -0.95 6.87 6.89
C ALA A 39 -0.10 7.13 8.15
N GLY A 40 1.20 6.79 8.10
CA GLY A 40 2.18 7.04 9.16
C GLY A 40 2.99 8.33 9.02
N GLY A 41 2.84 9.09 7.93
CA GLY A 41 3.52 10.37 7.69
C GLY A 41 4.08 10.54 6.27
N PHE A 42 4.28 11.80 5.87
CA PHE A 42 4.76 12.18 4.53
C PHE A 42 6.28 12.32 4.41
N ASP A 43 7.00 12.34 5.53
CA ASP A 43 8.46 12.41 5.53
C ASP A 43 9.08 11.07 5.07
N LEU A 44 10.34 11.09 4.64
CA LEU A 44 11.07 9.86 4.30
C LEU A 44 12.46 9.89 4.94
N PRO A 45 12.58 9.53 6.23
CA PRO A 45 13.83 9.58 6.98
C PRO A 45 14.71 8.36 6.67
N THR A 46 15.20 8.29 5.43
CA THR A 46 16.05 7.20 4.91
C THR A 46 17.44 7.68 4.51
N THR A 47 18.27 6.78 3.97
CA THR A 47 19.57 7.11 3.38
C THR A 47 19.63 6.66 1.92
N VAL A 48 20.65 7.10 1.19
CA VAL A 48 20.88 6.66 -0.19
C VAL A 48 21.38 5.20 -0.29
N MET A 49 21.78 4.57 0.82
CA MET A 49 22.48 3.29 0.82
C MET A 49 21.68 2.10 0.26
N PRO A 50 20.38 1.93 0.56
CA PRO A 50 19.57 0.86 -0.05
C PRO A 50 19.57 0.93 -1.59
N PHE A 51 19.55 2.14 -2.13
CA PHE A 51 19.48 2.37 -3.57
C PHE A 51 20.82 2.06 -4.24
N ILE A 52 21.92 2.65 -3.74
CA ILE A 52 23.22 2.56 -4.42
C ILE A 52 24.00 1.27 -4.10
N LEU A 53 23.74 0.62 -2.97
CA LEU A 53 24.47 -0.60 -2.57
C LEU A 53 23.65 -1.89 -2.76
N ARG A 54 22.33 -1.78 -2.91
CA ARG A 54 21.44 -2.94 -3.14
C ARG A 54 20.55 -2.80 -4.36
N ASN A 55 20.65 -1.71 -5.12
CA ASN A 55 19.79 -1.47 -6.28
C ASN A 55 18.29 -1.62 -5.96
N VAL A 56 17.88 -1.19 -4.76
CA VAL A 56 16.48 -1.15 -4.34
C VAL A 56 15.78 -0.03 -5.08
N ARG A 57 14.58 -0.27 -5.60
CA ARG A 57 13.73 0.74 -6.24
C ARG A 57 12.61 1.16 -5.31
N LEU A 58 12.44 2.47 -5.14
CA LEU A 58 11.22 3.04 -4.56
C LEU A 58 10.33 3.52 -5.71
N GLN A 59 9.19 2.85 -5.90
CA GLN A 59 8.28 3.11 -7.00
C GLN A 59 7.00 3.78 -6.48
N GLY A 60 6.77 5.03 -6.88
CA GLY A 60 5.52 5.72 -6.60
C GLY A 60 4.35 5.10 -7.39
N VAL A 61 3.23 4.90 -6.72
CA VAL A 61 1.97 4.42 -7.31
C VAL A 61 0.92 5.53 -7.20
N ASP A 62 0.53 6.07 -8.36
CA ASP A 62 -0.59 7.01 -8.47
C ASP A 62 -1.80 6.32 -9.10
N SER A 63 -2.91 6.28 -8.37
CA SER A 63 -4.18 5.73 -8.84
C SER A 63 -5.09 6.79 -9.46
N VAL A 64 -4.84 8.07 -9.19
CA VAL A 64 -5.70 9.20 -9.60
C VAL A 64 -5.56 9.44 -11.08
N MET A 65 -4.35 9.73 -11.56
CA MET A 65 -4.07 10.06 -12.96
C MET A 65 -3.61 8.83 -13.78
N CYS A 66 -3.88 7.61 -13.28
CA CYS A 66 -3.52 6.38 -13.97
C CYS A 66 -4.18 6.31 -15.35
N PRO A 67 -3.40 6.11 -16.45
CA PRO A 67 -3.94 5.98 -17.80
C PRO A 67 -5.01 4.89 -17.92
N THR A 68 -6.04 5.13 -18.74
CA THR A 68 -7.19 4.23 -18.91
C THR A 68 -6.78 2.81 -19.27
N GLU A 69 -5.83 2.64 -20.19
CA GLU A 69 -5.36 1.31 -20.62
C GLU A 69 -4.78 0.51 -19.43
N LYS A 70 -3.94 1.14 -18.61
CA LYS A 70 -3.38 0.51 -17.41
C LYS A 70 -4.45 0.20 -16.37
N ARG A 71 -5.44 1.09 -16.23
CA ARG A 71 -6.57 0.91 -15.31
C ARG A 71 -7.40 -0.31 -15.69
N ILE A 72 -7.73 -0.47 -16.98
CA ILE A 72 -8.48 -1.62 -17.49
C ILE A 72 -7.69 -2.91 -17.23
N ALA A 73 -6.41 -2.97 -17.62
CA ALA A 73 -5.58 -4.14 -17.40
C ALA A 73 -5.46 -4.52 -15.91
N ALA A 74 -5.37 -3.54 -15.01
CA ALA A 74 -5.34 -3.79 -13.57
C ALA A 74 -6.66 -4.39 -13.05
N TRP A 75 -7.82 -3.92 -13.55
CA TRP A 75 -9.13 -4.47 -13.18
C TRP A 75 -9.32 -5.89 -13.69
N GLU A 76 -8.95 -6.17 -14.95
CA GLU A 76 -8.99 -7.52 -15.52
C GLU A 76 -8.12 -8.48 -14.69
N LYS A 77 -6.91 -8.05 -14.34
CA LYS A 77 -6.00 -8.84 -13.49
C LYS A 77 -6.57 -9.06 -12.09
N LEU A 78 -7.28 -8.09 -11.52
CA LEU A 78 -7.88 -8.21 -10.21
C LEU A 78 -8.96 -9.31 -10.17
N VAL A 79 -9.79 -9.40 -11.21
CA VAL A 79 -10.79 -10.48 -11.36
C VAL A 79 -10.14 -11.85 -11.56
N GLU A 80 -9.00 -11.91 -12.26
CA GLU A 80 -8.25 -13.16 -12.45
C GLU A 80 -7.58 -13.64 -11.15
N LEU A 81 -7.04 -12.71 -10.36
CA LEU A 81 -6.20 -13.03 -9.19
C LEU A 81 -7.00 -13.28 -7.91
N LEU A 82 -8.14 -12.62 -7.73
CA LEU A 82 -8.89 -12.65 -6.47
C LEU A 82 -10.21 -13.40 -6.65
N PRO A 83 -10.43 -14.52 -5.92
CA PRO A 83 -11.70 -15.22 -5.95
C PRO A 83 -12.78 -14.44 -5.21
N ASP A 84 -14.06 -14.70 -5.49
CA ASP A 84 -15.20 -14.03 -4.84
C ASP A 84 -15.13 -14.08 -3.30
N SER A 85 -14.70 -15.22 -2.75
CA SER A 85 -14.49 -15.42 -1.31
C SER A 85 -13.53 -14.41 -0.66
N TYR A 86 -12.60 -13.81 -1.41
CA TYR A 86 -11.73 -12.74 -0.90
C TYR A 86 -12.55 -11.51 -0.54
N PHE A 87 -13.49 -11.10 -1.40
CA PHE A 87 -14.31 -9.93 -1.16
C PHE A 87 -15.30 -10.17 -0.01
N GLU A 88 -15.87 -11.37 0.10
CA GLU A 88 -16.72 -11.74 1.23
C GLU A 88 -15.99 -11.65 2.58
N GLN A 89 -14.69 -12.00 2.61
CA GLN A 89 -13.88 -11.95 3.83
C GLN A 89 -13.34 -10.54 4.12
N ALA A 90 -13.02 -9.77 3.08
CA ALA A 90 -12.38 -8.47 3.22
C ALA A 90 -13.38 -7.33 3.41
N CYS A 91 -14.63 -7.49 2.98
CA CYS A 91 -15.61 -6.42 2.94
C CYS A 91 -16.60 -6.49 4.11
N THR A 92 -17.01 -5.32 4.59
CA THR A 92 -18.15 -5.14 5.51
C THR A 92 -19.12 -4.17 4.85
N GLU A 93 -20.35 -4.63 4.59
CA GLU A 93 -21.41 -3.80 4.02
C GLU A 93 -22.09 -2.97 5.12
N VAL A 94 -22.30 -1.68 4.84
CA VAL A 94 -22.91 -0.71 5.76
C VAL A 94 -23.91 0.17 5.01
N GLU A 95 -24.87 0.74 5.73
CA GLU A 95 -25.84 1.67 5.14
C GLU A 95 -25.20 3.05 4.93
N LEU A 96 -25.70 3.82 3.96
CA LEU A 96 -25.21 5.18 3.68
C LEU A 96 -25.20 6.09 4.91
N ALA A 97 -26.15 5.92 5.82
CA ALA A 97 -26.24 6.69 7.07
C ALA A 97 -25.04 6.48 8.01
N GLU A 98 -24.31 5.36 7.89
CA GLU A 98 -23.15 5.04 8.72
C GLU A 98 -21.84 5.60 8.18
N ALA A 99 -21.83 6.13 6.95
CA ALA A 99 -20.62 6.61 6.29
C ALA A 99 -19.83 7.66 7.10
N PRO A 100 -20.44 8.65 7.78
CA PRO A 100 -19.69 9.62 8.60
C PRO A 100 -18.90 8.97 9.74
N LYS A 101 -19.50 7.97 10.40
CA LYS A 101 -18.86 7.22 11.49
C LYS A 101 -17.63 6.46 10.97
N TYR A 102 -17.80 5.69 9.89
CA TYR A 102 -16.69 4.92 9.33
C TYR A 102 -15.59 5.79 8.70
N ALA A 103 -15.92 7.00 8.24
CA ALA A 103 -14.95 7.99 7.80
C ALA A 103 -14.08 8.51 8.96
N GLU A 104 -14.66 8.67 10.16
CA GLU A 104 -13.88 8.98 11.37
C GLU A 104 -13.02 7.78 11.78
N ASP A 105 -13.63 6.59 11.88
CA ASP A 105 -12.95 5.36 12.29
C ASP A 105 -11.73 5.05 11.39
N ILE A 106 -11.84 5.22 10.05
CA ILE A 106 -10.72 4.96 9.13
C ILE A 106 -9.57 5.95 9.34
N THR A 107 -9.85 7.23 9.63
CA THR A 107 -8.81 8.22 9.92
C THR A 107 -8.10 7.96 11.24
N ASN A 108 -8.79 7.33 12.19
CA ASN A 108 -8.25 6.89 13.48
C ASN A 108 -7.58 5.51 13.42
N GLY A 109 -7.52 4.88 12.23
CA GLY A 109 -6.93 3.55 12.05
C GLY A 109 -7.73 2.42 12.72
N GLN A 110 -9.04 2.62 12.92
CA GLN A 110 -9.93 1.68 13.61
C GLN A 110 -10.71 0.76 12.65
N VAL A 111 -10.47 0.90 11.34
CA VAL A 111 -11.09 0.05 10.30
C VAL A 111 -10.13 -1.06 9.89
N THR A 112 -10.63 -2.29 9.87
CA THR A 112 -9.96 -3.44 9.25
C THR A 112 -10.74 -3.87 8.02
N GLY A 113 -10.05 -4.22 6.94
CA GLY A 113 -10.69 -4.63 5.69
C GLY A 113 -11.19 -3.44 4.87
N ARG A 114 -12.37 -3.59 4.25
CA ARG A 114 -12.96 -2.61 3.33
C ARG A 114 -14.43 -2.39 3.63
N ILE A 115 -14.82 -1.13 3.82
CA ILE A 115 -16.23 -0.77 3.99
C ILE A 115 -16.87 -0.61 2.61
N VAL A 116 -18.00 -1.27 2.38
CA VAL A 116 -18.82 -1.16 1.18
C VAL A 116 -20.12 -0.45 1.56
N ILE A 117 -20.37 0.71 0.97
CA ILE A 117 -21.58 1.47 1.24
C ILE A 117 -22.68 0.99 0.31
N LYS A 118 -23.78 0.52 0.90
CA LYS A 118 -25.02 0.21 0.18
C LYS A 118 -25.75 1.53 -0.12
N LEU A 119 -26.16 1.69 -1.38
CA LEU A 119 -26.89 2.86 -1.89
C LEU A 119 -28.35 2.52 -2.22
#